data_AF-A0A0D5BX74-F1
#
_entry.id   AF-A0A0D5BX74-F1
#
_cell.length_a   1.000
_cell.length_b   1.000
_cell.length_c   1.000
_cell.angle_alpha   90.00
_cell.angle_beta   90.00
_cell.angle_gamma   90.00
#
_symmetry.space_group_name_H-M   'P 1'
#
loop_
_entity.id
_entity.type
_entity.pdbx_description
1 polymer ?
#
loop_
_entity_poly.entity_id
_entity_poly.type
_entity_poly.pdbx_seq_one_letter_code
_entity_poly.pdbx_strand_id
1 'polypeptide(L)' 'CGDRASGYHYNALTCEGCKGFFRRSITKNAVYQCKYGNNCDMDMYMRCKCKKCRLKYHGCKRSIKCLAVGM' A
#
# COMPACT_ATOMS: atom_id res chain seq x y z
N CYS A 1 -4.65 -5.13 3.55
CA CYS A 1 -4.72 -4.44 4.86
C CYS A 1 -5.92 -4.86 5.70
N GLY A 2 -6.72 -5.85 5.26
CA GLY A 2 -7.86 -6.38 6.02
C GLY A 2 -9.13 -5.51 6.01
N ASP A 3 -9.06 -4.28 5.49
CA ASP A 3 -10.19 -3.34 5.49
C ASP A 3 -11.14 -3.59 4.31
N ARG A 4 -12.42 -3.20 4.47
CA ARG A 4 -13.46 -3.39 3.45
C ARG A 4 -13.07 -2.64 2.18
N ALA A 5 -13.03 -3.37 1.06
CA ALA A 5 -12.75 -2.76 -0.23
C ALA A 5 -13.91 -1.87 -0.68
N SER A 6 -13.59 -0.71 -1.23
CA SER A 6 -14.60 0.18 -1.83
C SER A 6 -14.81 -0.12 -3.31
N GLY A 7 -13.84 -0.78 -3.94
CA GLY A 7 -13.88 -1.13 -5.36
C GLY A 7 -12.48 -1.26 -5.94
N TYR A 8 -12.42 -1.31 -7.27
CA TYR A 8 -11.17 -1.37 -8.00
C TYR A 8 -10.58 0.03 -8.16
N HIS A 9 -9.34 0.21 -7.70
CA HIS A 9 -8.55 1.41 -7.94
C HIS A 9 -7.17 0.99 -8.42
N TYR A 10 -6.71 1.59 -9.53
CA TYR A 10 -5.42 1.26 -10.14
C TYR A 10 -5.27 -0.24 -10.44
N ASN A 11 -6.32 -0.88 -11.00
CA ASN A 11 -6.39 -2.32 -11.26
C ASN A 11 -6.21 -3.23 -10.04
N ALA A 12 -6.43 -2.73 -8.83
CA ALA A 12 -6.41 -3.53 -7.61
C ALA A 12 -7.66 -3.26 -6.76
N LEU A 13 -8.24 -4.32 -6.21
CA LEU A 13 -9.28 -4.19 -5.20
C LEU A 13 -8.67 -3.55 -3.95
N THR A 14 -9.12 -2.34 -3.60
CA THR A 14 -8.53 -1.59 -2.49
C THR A 14 -9.59 -0.89 -1.65
N CYS A 15 -9.25 -0.62 -0.39
CA CYS A 15 -10.03 0.27 0.47
C CYS A 15 -9.66 1.74 0.20
N GLU A 16 -10.54 2.67 0.54
CA GLU A 16 -10.32 4.11 0.37
C GLU A 16 -9.04 4.60 1.07
N GLY A 17 -8.71 4.02 2.23
CA GLY A 17 -7.50 4.35 2.97
C GLY A 17 -6.22 4.03 2.20
N CYS A 18 -6.16 2.87 1.52
CA CYS A 18 -5.00 2.47 0.72
C CYS A 18 -4.93 3.21 -0.61
N LYS A 19 -6.07 3.47 -1.26
CA LYS A 19 -6.18 4.32 -2.45
C LYS A 19 -5.61 5.72 -2.20
N GLY A 20 -6.07 6.39 -1.15
CA GLY A 20 -5.60 7.74 -0.80
C GLY A 20 -4.13 7.77 -0.36
N PHE A 21 -3.69 6.75 0.37
CA PHE A 21 -2.29 6.61 0.75
C PHE A 21 -1.38 6.48 -0.47
N PHE A 22 -1.70 5.57 -1.39
CA PHE A 22 -0.93 5.34 -2.60
C PHE A 22 -0.81 6.59 -3.46
N ARG A 23 -1.93 7.27 -3.73
CA ARG A 23 -1.94 8.55 -4.47
C ARG A 23 -1.00 9.57 -3.85
N ARG A 24 -1.10 9.80 -2.52
CA ARG A 24 -0.24 10.77 -1.83
C ARG A 24 1.24 10.38 -1.87
N SER A 25 1.55 9.10 -1.72
CA SER A 25 2.92 8.61 -1.74
C SER A 25 3.59 8.78 -3.10
N ILE A 26 2.86 8.56 -4.19
CA ILE A 26 3.36 8.82 -5.55
C ILE A 26 3.50 10.31 -5.81
N THR A 27 2.45 11.10 -5.57
CA THR A 27 2.47 12.55 -5.83
C THR A 27 3.59 13.26 -5.06
N LYS A 28 3.86 12.85 -3.82
CA LYS A 28 4.93 13.45 -3.00
C LYS A 28 6.29 12.77 -3.17
N ASN A 29 6.40 11.76 -4.03
CA ASN A 29 7.57 10.89 -4.17
C ASN A 29 8.13 10.46 -2.79
N ALA A 30 7.22 10.06 -1.90
CA ALA A 30 7.53 9.94 -0.48
C ALA A 30 8.44 8.74 -0.21
N VAL A 31 9.61 9.00 0.36
CA VAL A 31 10.54 7.96 0.80
C VAL A 31 10.21 7.59 2.25
N TYR A 32 9.73 6.37 2.45
CA TYR A 32 9.49 5.84 3.78
C TYR A 32 10.60 4.86 4.19
N GLN A 33 10.88 4.81 5.49
CA GLN A 33 11.79 3.84 6.09
C GLN A 33 11.01 2.92 7.04
N CYS A 34 11.31 1.62 6.99
CA CYS A 34 10.73 0.65 7.91
C CYS A 34 11.57 0.58 9.18
N LYS A 35 10.92 0.54 10.35
CA LYS A 35 11.57 0.36 11.66
C LYS A 35 11.53 -1.08 12.16
N TYR A 36 10.91 -2.00 11.41
CA TYR A 36 10.55 -3.35 11.85
C TYR A 36 11.05 -4.43 10.88
N GLY A 37 12.17 -4.20 10.18
CA GLY A 37 12.81 -5.22 9.34
C GLY A 37 12.28 -5.38 7.91
N ASN A 38 11.54 -4.40 7.36
CA ASN A 38 11.05 -4.38 5.97
C ASN A 38 10.13 -5.55 5.54
N ASN A 39 9.67 -6.36 6.48
CA ASN A 39 8.82 -7.53 6.24
C ASN A 39 7.58 -7.54 7.16
N CYS A 40 6.94 -6.38 7.29
CA CYS A 40 5.80 -6.23 8.19
C CYS A 40 4.52 -6.79 7.56
N ASP A 41 3.78 -7.58 8.33
CA ASP A 41 2.43 -8.01 7.96
C ASP A 41 1.46 -6.83 8.00
N MET A 42 0.73 -6.67 6.89
CA MET A 42 -0.09 -5.50 6.65
C MET A 42 -1.52 -5.69 7.15
N ASP A 43 -1.71 -5.44 8.44
CA ASP A 43 -3.02 -5.45 9.12
C ASP A 43 -3.57 -4.01 9.37
N MET A 44 -4.80 -3.90 9.88
CA MET A 44 -5.50 -2.63 10.20
C MET A 44 -4.71 -1.75 11.18
N TYR A 45 -3.92 -2.36 12.07
CA TYR A 45 -3.00 -1.64 12.95
C TYR A 45 -1.67 -1.30 12.25
N MET A 46 -1.03 -2.29 11.63
CA MET A 46 0.31 -2.13 11.07
C MET A 46 0.35 -1.19 9.85
N ARG A 47 -0.77 -1.04 9.14
CA ARG A 47 -0.93 -0.06 8.05
C ARG A 47 -0.74 1.40 8.48
N CYS A 48 -0.92 1.71 9.76
CA CYS A 48 -0.67 3.04 10.31
C CYS A 48 0.79 3.20 10.75
N LYS A 49 1.41 2.13 11.26
CA LYS A 49 2.79 2.16 11.77
C LYS A 49 3.85 2.14 10.67
N CYS A 50 3.73 1.25 9.69
CA CYS A 50 4.78 1.05 8.70
C CYS A 50 4.37 1.49 7.30
N LYS A 51 4.59 2.79 7.01
CA LYS A 51 4.32 3.38 5.68
C LYS A 51 5.17 2.75 4.56
N LYS A 52 6.40 2.30 4.88
CA LYS A 52 7.31 1.66 3.92
C LYS A 52 6.78 0.31 3.45
N CYS A 53 6.46 -0.59 4.38
CA CYS A 53 5.90 -1.89 4.04
C CYS A 53 4.51 -1.75 3.43
N ARG A 54 3.70 -0.79 3.89
CA ARG A 54 2.41 -0.45 3.26
C ARG A 54 2.56 -0.10 1.79
N LEU A 55 3.50 0.78 1.45
CA LEU A 55 3.74 1.18 0.08
C LEU A 55 4.31 0.03 -0.77
N LYS A 56 5.21 -0.79 -0.19
CA LYS A 56 5.77 -1.98 -0.82
C LYS A 56 4.68 -3.01 -1.17
N TYR A 57 3.71 -3.21 -0.27
CA TYR A 57 2.59 -4.13 -0.45
C TYR A 57 1.72 -3.75 -1.66
N HIS A 58 1.61 -2.46 -1.96
CA HIS A 58 0.86 -1.95 -3.11
C HIS A 58 1.70 -1.86 -4.41
N GLY A 59 2.90 -2.45 -4.44
CA GLY A 59 3.62 -2.70 -5.69
C GLY A 59 4.03 -1.44 -6.45
N CYS A 60 4.61 -0.44 -5.79
CA CYS A 60 5.38 0.58 -6.51
C CYS A 60 6.81 0.07 -6.72
N LYS A 61 7.03 -0.85 -7.67
CA LYS A 61 8.30 -0.84 -8.40
C LYS A 61 8.22 0.38 -9.33
N ARG A 62 9.32 1.12 -9.46
CA ARG A 62 9.48 2.34 -10.27
C ARG A 62 9.11 2.17 -11.76
N SER A 63 8.70 0.97 -12.16
CA SER A 63 8.03 0.62 -13.41
C SER A 63 6.75 -0.13 -13.06
N ILE A 64 5.61 0.43 -13.49
CA ILE A 64 4.24 -0.06 -13.33
C ILE A 64 4.15 -1.59 -13.19
N LYS A 65 3.87 -2.08 -11.98
CA LYS A 65 3.25 -3.38 -11.72
C LYS A 65 2.43 -3.27 -10.45
N CYS A 66 1.19 -2.79 -10.60
CA CYS A 66 0.13 -3.09 -9.66
C CYS A 66 0.04 -4.62 -9.59
N LEU A 67 0.61 -5.26 -8.57
CA LEU A 67 0.27 -6.64 -8.31
C LEU A 67 -1.19 -6.64 -7.88
N ALA A 68 -2.05 -7.08 -8.79
CA ALA A 68 -3.35 -7.60 -8.45
C ALA A 68 -3.15 -8.57 -7.27
N VAL A 69 -3.64 -8.17 -6.10
CA VAL A 69 -3.94 -9.15 -5.06
C VAL A 69 -5.23 -9.79 -5.53
N GLY A 70 -5.08 -10.76 -6.43
CA GLY A 70 -6.15 -11.61 -6.93
C GLY A 70 -6.03 -12.97 -6.27
N MET A 71 -6.93 -13.25 -5.33
CA MET A 71 -7.94 -14.27 -5.56
C MET A 71 -9.30 -13.58 -5.43
#